data_AF-A0A7T8HJF2-F1
#
_entry.id   AF-A0A7T8HJF2-F1
#
_cell.length_a   1.000
_cell.length_b   1.000
_cell.length_c   1.000
_cell.angle_alpha   90.00
_cell.angle_beta   90.00
_cell.angle_gamma   90.00
#
_symmetry.space_group_name_H-M   'P 1'
#
loop_
_entity.id
_entity.type
_entity.pdbx_description
1 polymer ?
#
loop_
_entity_poly.entity_id
_entity_poly.type
_entity_poly.pdbx_seq_one_letter_code
_entity_poly.pdbx_strand_id
1 'polypeptide(L)'
;MEAKRHEVAVLIRTGHGTNDIVTLTNVCRRTVCFNKEDYNIRNVTTTDQAPDLRDDMAPIWFDTGYKLTAADYLEILKTKITKKAKKSSYVFQQDGAPAHTANVVQKWMADNMETWPKNIKACKIRHSNVNDLKTSVNKVWRSMRKVYVADVCRAFRAA
;
A
#
# COMPACT_ATOMS: atom_id res chain seq x y z
N MET A 1 -22.44 24.63 6.21
CA MET A 1 -21.02 24.24 6.06
C MET A 1 -20.78 23.37 4.83
N GLU A 2 -21.61 22.36 4.56
CA GLU A 2 -21.42 21.42 3.44
C GLU A 2 -21.66 22.05 2.06
N ALA A 3 -22.70 22.90 1.91
CA ALA A 3 -22.96 23.64 0.67
C ALA A 3 -21.77 24.56 0.26
N LYS A 4 -21.14 25.21 1.24
CA LYS A 4 -19.98 26.09 1.02
C LYS A 4 -18.72 25.31 0.61
N ARG A 5 -18.59 24.03 1.00
CA ARG A 5 -17.49 23.15 0.54
C ARG A 5 -17.63 22.76 -0.93
N HIS A 6 -18.86 22.57 -1.41
CA HIS A 6 -19.10 22.26 -2.82
C HIS A 6 -18.74 23.44 -3.72
N GLU A 7 -19.17 24.65 -3.34
CA GLU A 7 -18.88 25.91 -4.03
C GLU A 7 -17.36 26.17 -4.14
N VAL A 8 -16.62 26.01 -3.03
CA VAL A 8 -15.15 26.11 -3.00
C VAL A 8 -14.51 25.08 -3.94
N ALA A 9 -14.99 23.84 -3.96
CA ALA A 9 -14.43 22.80 -4.82
C ALA A 9 -14.65 23.07 -6.32
N VAL A 10 -15.76 23.70 -6.70
CA VAL A 10 -16.01 24.11 -8.09
C VAL A 10 -15.02 25.19 -8.52
N LEU A 11 -14.79 26.21 -7.69
CA LEU A 11 -13.89 27.32 -8.01
C LEU A 11 -12.41 26.89 -8.09
N ILE A 12 -12.00 25.92 -7.26
CA ILE A 12 -10.66 25.32 -7.36
C ILE A 12 -10.50 24.59 -8.71
N ARG A 13 -11.51 23.84 -9.15
CA ARG A 13 -11.47 23.11 -10.44
C ARG A 13 -11.41 24.04 -11.65
N THR A 14 -11.98 25.23 -11.55
CA THR A 14 -11.95 26.24 -12.62
C THR A 14 -10.69 27.12 -12.57
N GLY A 15 -9.74 26.82 -11.69
CA GLY A 15 -8.42 27.46 -11.66
C GLY A 15 -8.35 28.79 -10.94
N HIS A 16 -9.34 29.15 -10.12
CA HIS A 16 -9.33 30.40 -9.36
C HIS A 16 -8.26 30.40 -8.27
N GLY A 17 -7.65 31.57 -8.04
CA GLY A 17 -6.69 31.75 -6.96
C GLY A 17 -7.35 31.68 -5.59
N THR A 18 -6.58 31.35 -4.55
CA THR A 18 -7.07 31.26 -3.17
C THR A 18 -7.72 32.56 -2.70
N ASN A 19 -7.21 33.72 -3.12
CA ASN A 19 -7.76 35.02 -2.76
C ASN A 19 -9.12 35.29 -3.43
N ASP A 20 -9.29 34.85 -4.67
CA ASP A 20 -10.52 35.00 -5.43
C ASP A 20 -11.62 34.14 -4.80
N ILE A 21 -11.28 32.90 -4.40
CA ILE A 21 -12.22 31.98 -3.75
C ILE A 21 -12.69 32.50 -2.40
N VAL A 22 -11.79 33.05 -1.58
CA VAL A 22 -12.14 33.66 -0.29
C VAL A 22 -13.13 34.80 -0.50
N THR A 23 -12.88 35.66 -1.49
CA THR A 23 -13.73 36.80 -1.81
C THR A 23 -15.10 36.37 -2.32
N LEU A 24 -15.14 35.39 -3.23
CA LEU A 24 -16.39 34.92 -3.87
C LEU A 24 -17.29 34.13 -2.91
N THR A 25 -16.71 33.34 -2.01
CA THR A 25 -17.49 32.40 -1.17
C THR A 25 -17.71 32.89 0.25
N ASN A 26 -17.04 33.98 0.65
CA ASN A 26 -16.99 34.53 2.00
C ASN A 26 -16.61 33.49 3.06
N VAL A 27 -15.63 32.64 2.73
CA VAL A 27 -15.08 31.62 3.64
C VAL A 27 -13.70 32.05 4.12
N CYS A 28 -13.35 31.70 5.36
CA CYS A 28 -12.01 31.95 5.88
C CYS A 28 -10.96 31.28 4.99
N ARG A 29 -9.81 31.95 4.79
CA ARG A 29 -8.67 31.42 4.01
C ARG A 29 -8.24 30.03 4.45
N ARG A 30 -8.32 29.73 5.75
CA ARG A 30 -8.00 28.41 6.31
C ARG A 30 -8.91 27.29 5.78
N THR A 31 -10.13 27.64 5.37
CA THR A 31 -11.10 26.75 4.71
C THR A 31 -10.81 26.59 3.22
N VAL A 32 -9.95 27.40 2.61
CA VAL A 32 -9.54 27.25 1.19
C VAL A 32 -8.20 26.50 1.09
N CYS A 33 -7.46 26.38 2.20
CA CYS A 33 -6.26 25.55 2.32
C CYS A 33 -6.63 24.06 2.49
N PHE A 34 -7.25 23.46 1.48
CA PHE A 34 -7.32 22.00 1.37
C PHE A 34 -6.11 21.52 0.58
N ASN A 35 -5.39 20.51 1.08
CA ASN A 35 -4.26 19.94 0.36
C ASN A 35 -4.79 19.41 -0.98
N LYS A 36 -4.05 19.67 -2.07
CA LYS A 36 -4.32 19.11 -3.40
C LYS A 36 -4.45 17.58 -3.40
N GLU A 37 -4.00 16.93 -2.31
CA GLU A 37 -4.06 15.50 -2.06
C GLU A 37 -5.41 15.00 -1.53
N ASP A 38 -6.28 15.86 -0.99
CA ASP A 38 -7.54 15.43 -0.34
C ASP A 38 -8.71 15.19 -1.32
N TYR A 39 -8.61 15.64 -2.58
CA TYR A 39 -9.73 15.61 -3.54
C TYR A 39 -9.64 14.57 -4.66
N ASN A 40 -8.64 13.69 -4.65
CA ASN A 40 -8.50 12.64 -5.68
C ASN A 40 -9.10 11.29 -5.26
N ILE A 41 -10.21 11.32 -4.52
CA ILE A 41 -11.03 10.14 -4.22
C ILE A 41 -12.41 10.34 -4.83
N ARG A 42 -12.50 10.24 -6.16
CA ARG A 42 -13.63 9.70 -6.95
C ARG A 42 -13.36 9.98 -8.43
N ASN A 43 -13.65 8.97 -9.25
CA ASN A 43 -13.47 8.88 -10.70
C ASN A 43 -12.13 8.26 -11.15
N VAL A 44 -11.84 7.05 -10.68
CA VAL A 44 -11.13 6.08 -11.53
C VAL A 44 -12.22 5.28 -12.23
N THR A 45 -12.66 5.79 -13.38
CA THR A 45 -13.53 5.04 -14.29
C THR A 45 -12.66 3.95 -14.91
N THR A 46 -13.06 2.71 -14.71
CA THR A 46 -12.51 1.52 -15.34
C THR A 46 -12.59 1.68 -16.84
N THR A 47 -11.46 1.82 -17.53
CA THR A 47 -11.32 1.51 -18.97
C THR A 47 -9.83 1.41 -19.28
N ASP A 48 -9.42 0.20 -19.64
CA ASP A 48 -8.20 -0.14 -20.38
C ASP A 48 -6.85 0.39 -19.86
N GLN A 49 -6.46 -0.06 -18.67
CA GLN A 49 -5.06 0.05 -18.23
C GLN A 49 -4.43 -1.33 -18.09
N ALA A 50 -3.21 -1.46 -18.64
CA ALA A 50 -2.33 -2.62 -18.50
C ALA A 50 -2.31 -3.14 -17.06
N PRO A 51 -2.18 -4.47 -16.84
CA PRO A 51 -2.30 -5.07 -15.52
C PRO A 51 -1.34 -4.38 -14.55
N ASP A 52 -1.92 -3.80 -13.50
CA ASP A 52 -1.16 -3.08 -12.51
C ASP A 52 -0.30 -4.09 -11.74
N LEU A 53 1.01 -3.84 -11.64
CA LEU A 53 1.95 -4.68 -10.87
C LEU A 53 1.50 -4.96 -9.42
N ARG A 54 0.54 -4.18 -8.90
CA ARG A 54 -0.11 -4.34 -7.59
C ARG A 54 -1.08 -5.53 -7.52
N ASP A 55 -1.65 -5.96 -8.64
CA ASP A 55 -2.51 -7.16 -8.70
C ASP A 55 -1.69 -8.45 -8.56
N ASP A 56 -0.46 -8.45 -9.05
CA ASP A 56 0.42 -9.62 -8.98
C ASP A 56 0.93 -9.94 -7.56
N MET A 57 1.04 -8.94 -6.68
CA MET A 57 1.50 -9.06 -5.28
C MET A 57 0.40 -8.63 -4.30
N ALA A 58 -0.86 -8.94 -4.63
CA ALA A 58 -1.98 -8.68 -3.73
C ALA A 58 -1.82 -9.45 -2.40
N PRO A 59 -2.28 -8.88 -1.27
CA PRO A 59 -2.26 -9.58 0.02
C PRO A 59 -3.00 -10.93 -0.04
N ILE A 60 -2.40 -11.95 0.58
CA ILE A 60 -3.03 -13.26 0.75
C ILE A 60 -3.72 -13.28 2.11
N TRP A 61 -4.98 -13.72 2.12
CA TRP A 61 -5.81 -13.75 3.31
C TRP A 61 -6.13 -15.19 3.70
N PHE A 62 -6.02 -15.48 4.99
CA PHE A 62 -6.43 -16.75 5.58
C PHE A 62 -7.67 -16.57 6.43
N ASP A 63 -8.32 -17.68 6.75
CA ASP A 63 -9.43 -17.70 7.69
C ASP A 63 -8.98 -17.40 9.12
N THR A 64 -9.89 -16.83 9.90
CA THR A 64 -9.62 -16.50 11.30
C THR A 64 -9.29 -17.79 12.07
N GLY A 65 -8.18 -17.77 12.81
CA GLY A 65 -7.71 -18.93 13.58
C GLY A 65 -6.82 -19.89 12.79
N TYR A 66 -6.69 -19.71 11.47
CA TYR A 66 -5.74 -20.47 10.67
C TYR A 66 -4.30 -20.17 11.10
N LYS A 67 -3.51 -21.25 11.28
CA LYS A 67 -2.09 -21.17 11.60
C LYS A 67 -1.29 -21.55 10.37
N LEU A 68 -0.66 -20.55 9.77
CA LEU A 68 0.22 -20.74 8.61
C LEU A 68 1.37 -21.69 8.97
N THR A 69 1.45 -22.82 8.29
CA THR A 69 2.57 -23.75 8.47
C THR A 69 3.74 -23.39 7.55
N ALA A 70 4.91 -23.97 7.82
CA ALA A 70 6.07 -23.82 6.95
C ALA A 70 5.82 -24.36 5.53
N ALA A 71 5.01 -25.42 5.40
CA ALA A 71 4.67 -26.00 4.10
C ALA A 71 3.78 -25.06 3.28
N ASP A 72 2.74 -24.50 3.90
CA ASP A 72 1.84 -23.54 3.26
C ASP A 72 2.61 -22.28 2.84
N TYR A 73 3.49 -21.79 3.72
CA TYR A 73 4.35 -20.65 3.41
C TYR A 73 5.26 -20.93 2.21
N LEU A 74 5.87 -22.11 2.16
CA LEU A 74 6.71 -22.53 1.04
C LEU A 74 5.93 -22.62 -0.28
N GLU A 75 4.69 -23.11 -0.24
CA GLU A 75 3.82 -23.15 -1.42
C GLU A 75 3.50 -21.74 -1.94
N ILE A 76 3.20 -20.81 -1.04
CA ILE A 76 2.97 -19.41 -1.37
C ILE A 76 4.21 -18.78 -2.01
N LEU A 77 5.41 -19.01 -1.44
CA LEU A 77 6.67 -18.53 -2.02
C LEU A 77 6.88 -19.07 -3.44
N LYS A 78 6.66 -20.38 -3.63
CA LYS A 78 6.79 -21.05 -4.92
C LYS A 78 5.80 -20.57 -5.95
N THR A 79 4.60 -20.16 -5.57
CA THR A 79 3.56 -19.74 -6.52
C THR A 79 3.66 -18.26 -6.87
N LYS A 80 3.99 -17.40 -5.90
CA LYS A 80 3.96 -15.94 -6.06
C LYS A 80 5.30 -15.32 -6.41
N ILE A 81 6.41 -15.85 -5.90
CA ILE A 81 7.70 -15.15 -5.94
C ILE A 81 8.64 -15.69 -7.02
N THR A 82 8.68 -17.01 -7.22
CA THR A 82 9.58 -17.67 -8.21
C THR A 82 9.44 -17.16 -9.64
N LYS A 83 8.24 -16.77 -10.07
CA LYS A 83 8.01 -16.22 -11.43
C LYS A 83 8.74 -14.90 -11.65
N LYS A 84 9.07 -14.17 -10.58
CA LYS A 84 9.66 -12.82 -10.63
C LYS A 84 11.14 -12.81 -10.24
N ALA A 85 11.54 -13.59 -9.23
CA ALA A 85 12.91 -13.61 -8.72
C ALA A 85 13.97 -14.00 -9.77
N LYS A 86 13.61 -14.80 -10.78
CA LYS A 86 14.54 -15.27 -11.82
C LYS A 86 15.01 -14.20 -12.81
N LYS A 87 14.38 -13.02 -12.86
CA LYS A 87 14.64 -11.99 -13.91
C LYS A 87 15.57 -10.86 -13.49
N SER A 88 15.90 -10.72 -12.22
CA SER A 88 16.82 -9.67 -11.72
C SER A 88 17.28 -9.97 -10.29
N SER A 89 18.33 -9.29 -9.82
CA SER A 89 18.84 -9.39 -8.45
C SER A 89 17.83 -8.81 -7.44
N TYR A 90 16.82 -9.60 -7.09
CA TYR A 90 15.87 -9.27 -6.03
C TYR A 90 16.41 -9.74 -4.68
N VAL A 91 16.35 -8.85 -3.69
CA VAL A 91 16.62 -9.17 -2.30
C VAL A 91 15.28 -9.38 -1.59
N PHE A 92 15.13 -10.51 -0.91
CA PHE A 92 13.90 -10.83 -0.19
C PHE A 92 14.01 -10.46 1.29
N GLN A 93 13.03 -9.69 1.80
CA GLN A 93 12.97 -9.23 3.18
C GLN A 93 11.74 -9.82 3.88
N GLN A 94 11.96 -10.42 5.05
CA GLN A 94 10.91 -11.02 5.90
C GLN A 94 11.30 -10.93 7.37
N ASP A 95 10.32 -11.13 8.27
CA ASP A 95 10.55 -11.22 9.71
C ASP A 95 10.90 -12.65 10.16
N GLY A 96 11.22 -12.81 11.44
CA GLY A 96 11.70 -14.07 12.03
C GLY A 96 10.60 -15.05 12.46
N ALA A 97 9.41 -15.05 11.87
CA ALA A 97 8.32 -15.93 12.31
C ALA A 97 8.70 -17.43 12.18
N PRO A 98 8.11 -18.33 13.00
CA PRO A 98 8.47 -19.76 12.97
C PRO A 98 8.32 -20.42 11.60
N ALA A 99 7.27 -20.09 10.85
CA ALA A 99 7.07 -20.61 9.49
C ALA A 99 8.17 -20.13 8.51
N HIS A 100 8.66 -18.90 8.68
CA HIS A 100 9.68 -18.28 7.83
C HIS A 100 11.09 -18.82 8.12
N THR A 101 11.33 -19.23 9.37
CA THR A 101 12.62 -19.71 9.85
C THR A 101 12.76 -21.23 9.84
N ALA A 102 11.71 -21.95 9.43
CA ALA A 102 11.74 -23.40 9.30
C ALA A 102 12.81 -23.86 8.30
N ASN A 103 13.52 -24.94 8.62
CA ASN A 103 14.63 -25.46 7.80
C ASN A 103 14.25 -25.69 6.33
N VAL A 104 13.04 -26.20 6.08
CA VAL A 104 12.53 -26.45 4.71
C VAL A 104 12.39 -25.16 3.90
N VAL A 105 12.00 -24.07 4.56
CA VAL A 105 11.85 -22.74 3.94
C VAL A 105 13.22 -22.10 3.76
N GLN A 106 14.08 -22.13 4.78
CA GLN A 106 15.42 -21.55 4.71
C GLN A 106 16.29 -22.22 3.64
N LYS A 107 16.23 -23.55 3.52
CA LYS A 107 16.94 -24.29 2.47
C LYS A 107 16.46 -23.84 1.09
N TRP A 108 15.14 -23.79 0.88
CA TRP A 108 14.59 -23.33 -0.39
C TRP A 108 14.95 -21.87 -0.69
N MET A 109 14.95 -21.00 0.32
CA MET A 109 15.36 -19.61 0.17
C MET A 109 16.83 -19.49 -0.22
N ALA A 110 17.73 -20.21 0.44
CA ALA A 110 19.16 -20.21 0.11
C ALA A 110 19.43 -20.68 -1.32
N ASP A 111 18.68 -21.68 -1.78
CA ASP A 111 18.80 -22.21 -3.15
C ASP A 111 18.23 -21.25 -4.22
N ASN A 112 17.44 -20.23 -3.84
CA ASN A 112 16.67 -19.42 -4.79
C ASN A 112 16.81 -17.90 -4.64
N MET A 113 17.32 -17.36 -3.52
CA MET A 113 17.30 -15.91 -3.20
C MET A 113 18.43 -15.46 -2.26
N GLU A 114 18.84 -14.19 -2.40
CA GLU A 114 19.69 -13.48 -1.43
C GLU A 114 18.84 -12.94 -0.26
N THR A 115 19.30 -13.17 0.98
CA THR A 115 18.55 -12.83 2.21
C THR A 115 19.12 -11.60 2.92
N TRP A 116 18.26 -10.88 3.66
CA TRP A 116 18.57 -9.63 4.37
C TRP A 116 18.56 -9.79 5.91
N PRO A 117 19.21 -8.91 6.69
CA PRO A 117 19.28 -8.97 8.15
C PRO A 117 18.00 -8.45 8.88
N LYS A 118 17.81 -8.87 10.14
CA LYS A 118 16.55 -8.75 10.91
C LYS A 118 16.40 -7.43 11.71
N ASN A 119 15.14 -6.96 11.84
CA ASN A 119 14.50 -6.23 12.97
C ASN A 119 13.86 -4.85 12.65
N ILE A 120 12.58 -4.75 12.23
CA ILE A 120 11.69 -3.58 12.42
C ILE A 120 10.20 -4.02 12.51
N LYS A 121 9.36 -3.35 13.32
CA LYS A 121 7.92 -3.64 13.51
C LYS A 121 7.00 -2.88 12.55
N ALA A 122 5.88 -3.49 12.15
CA ALA A 122 5.09 -3.07 10.98
C ALA A 122 3.87 -2.14 11.21
N CYS A 123 3.26 -2.03 12.40
CA CYS A 123 2.05 -1.19 12.55
C CYS A 123 1.72 -0.78 14.00
N LYS A 124 1.00 0.36 14.16
CA LYS A 124 0.59 0.96 15.44
C LYS A 124 -0.94 1.10 15.65
N ILE A 125 -1.77 0.74 14.66
CA ILE A 125 -3.23 0.98 14.71
C ILE A 125 -3.99 -0.34 14.98
N ARG A 126 -5.04 -0.30 15.81
CA ARG A 126 -5.93 -1.43 16.10
C ARG A 126 -7.21 -1.36 15.26
N HIS A 127 -7.75 -2.51 14.85
CA HIS A 127 -8.99 -2.64 14.08
C HIS A 127 -10.04 -3.45 14.86
N SER A 128 -11.32 -3.15 14.67
CA SER A 128 -12.48 -3.75 15.36
C SER A 128 -12.80 -5.18 14.94
N ASN A 129 -12.58 -5.52 13.66
CA ASN A 129 -12.76 -6.88 13.15
C ASN A 129 -11.87 -7.14 11.91
N VAL A 130 -11.79 -8.41 11.51
CA VAL A 130 -10.93 -8.88 10.41
C VAL A 130 -11.38 -8.32 9.05
N ASN A 131 -12.67 -8.12 8.84
CA ASN A 131 -13.19 -7.61 7.55
C ASN A 131 -12.87 -6.12 7.37
N ASP A 132 -12.93 -5.33 8.44
CA ASP A 132 -12.51 -3.93 8.45
C ASP A 132 -11.01 -3.81 8.19
N LEU A 133 -10.20 -4.68 8.81
CA LEU A 133 -8.77 -4.77 8.54
C LEU A 133 -8.51 -5.12 7.07
N LYS A 134 -9.16 -6.17 6.55
CA LYS A 134 -9.05 -6.59 5.14
C LYS A 134 -9.36 -5.45 4.18
N THR A 135 -10.48 -4.78 4.41
CA THR A 135 -10.94 -3.66 3.59
C THR A 135 -9.97 -2.49 3.65
N SER A 136 -9.53 -2.13 4.86
CA SER A 136 -8.55 -1.06 5.06
C SER A 136 -7.22 -1.35 4.36
N VAL A 137 -6.66 -2.54 4.58
CA VAL A 137 -5.38 -2.95 3.96
C VAL A 137 -5.49 -2.98 2.44
N ASN A 138 -6.53 -3.61 1.89
CA ASN A 138 -6.71 -3.69 0.44
C ASN A 138 -6.94 -2.31 -0.18
N LYS A 139 -7.69 -1.42 0.49
CA LYS A 139 -7.90 -0.03 0.06
C LYS A 139 -6.58 0.73 0.04
N VAL A 140 -5.83 0.70 1.14
CA VAL A 140 -4.54 1.39 1.27
C VAL A 140 -3.55 0.87 0.23
N TRP A 141 -3.42 -0.46 0.07
CA TRP A 141 -2.55 -1.09 -0.91
C TRP A 141 -2.83 -0.61 -2.35
N ARG A 142 -4.11 -0.59 -2.75
CA ARG A 142 -4.53 -0.09 -4.07
C ARG A 142 -4.32 1.41 -4.25
N SER A 143 -4.43 2.20 -3.19
CA SER A 143 -4.17 3.66 -3.25
C SER A 143 -2.70 4.03 -3.12
N MET A 144 -1.84 3.09 -2.72
CA MET A 144 -0.44 3.37 -2.44
C MET A 144 0.31 3.74 -3.73
N ARG A 145 0.91 4.93 -3.76
CA ARG A 145 1.66 5.39 -4.94
C ARG A 145 2.91 4.53 -5.12
N LYS A 146 3.23 4.15 -6.36
CA LYS A 146 4.45 3.39 -6.68
C LYS A 146 5.72 4.10 -6.20
N VAL A 147 5.76 5.43 -6.31
CA VAL A 147 6.87 6.25 -5.81
C VAL A 147 7.03 6.16 -4.29
N TYR A 148 5.94 6.05 -3.52
CA TYR A 148 6.02 5.91 -2.07
C TYR A 148 6.68 4.57 -1.69
N VAL A 149 6.30 3.47 -2.37
CA VAL A 149 6.93 2.16 -2.16
C VAL A 149 8.43 2.23 -2.49
N ALA A 150 8.79 2.85 -3.60
CA ALA A 150 10.18 3.03 -4.00
C ALA A 150 10.97 3.88 -2.99
N ASP A 151 10.38 4.96 -2.46
CA ASP A 151 11.00 5.84 -1.46
C ASP A 151 11.24 5.11 -0.15
N VAL A 152 10.26 4.33 0.32
CA VAL A 152 10.42 3.49 1.52
C VAL A 152 11.53 2.47 1.30
N CYS A 153 11.52 1.72 0.19
CA CYS A 153 12.60 0.77 -0.11
C CYS A 153 13.98 1.43 -0.21
N ARG A 154 14.07 2.67 -0.72
CA ARG A 154 15.31 3.45 -0.75
C ARG A 154 15.76 3.85 0.65
N ALA A 155 14.85 4.31 1.50
CA ALA A 155 15.17 4.71 2.88
C ALA A 155 15.78 3.56 3.69
N PHE A 156 15.32 2.33 3.45
CA PHE A 156 15.92 1.14 4.07
C PHE A 156 17.35 0.85 3.61
N ARG A 157 17.72 1.18 2.37
CA ARG A 157 19.08 0.95 1.83
C ARG A 157 20.10 2.01 2.24
N ALA A 158 19.63 3.17 2.70
CA ALA A 158 20.47 4.30 3.10
C ALA A 158 20.78 4.33 4.61
N ALA A 159 20.25 3.37 5.37
CA ALA A 159 20.49 3.17 6.80
C ALA A 159 21.59 2.12 7.02
#